data_AF-A0A925HAM5-F1
#
_entry.id   AF-A0A925HAM5-F1
#
_cell.length_a   1.000
_cell.length_b   1.000
_cell.length_c   1.000
_cell.angle_alpha   90.00
_cell.angle_beta   90.00
_cell.angle_gamma   90.00
#
_symmetry.space_group_name_H-M   'P 1'
#
loop_
_entity.id
_entity.type
_entity.pdbx_description
1 polymer ?
#
loop_
_entity_poly.entity_id
_entity_poly.type
_entity_poly.pdbx_seq_one_letter_code
_entity_poly.pdbx_strand_id
1 'polypeptide(L)'
;MKIYLTGPDAVSDLHKNGFTNDFQLLGNELWFVQEKLSIRVGEFIILECHKITERGSSVIVYGIIATYHNIKGILISHYKGPKMITPSVLVKSLMK
;
A
#
# COMPACT_ATOMS: atom_id res chain seq x y z
N MET A 1 -4.69 15.24 -4.46
CA MET A 1 -4.77 14.23 -3.39
C MET A 1 -6.23 14.06 -3.00
N LYS A 2 -6.85 12.91 -3.32
CA LYS A 2 -8.23 12.63 -2.91
C LYS A 2 -8.25 12.24 -1.43
N ILE A 3 -9.26 12.70 -0.71
CA ILE A 3 -9.51 12.37 0.70
C ILE A 3 -10.68 11.39 0.73
N TYR A 4 -10.48 10.26 1.38
CA TYR A 4 -11.51 9.22 1.53
C TYR A 4 -12.00 9.17 2.98
N LEU A 5 -13.29 8.92 3.13
CA LEU A 5 -13.93 8.78 4.44
C LEU A 5 -13.73 7.36 5.00
N THR A 6 -13.69 6.36 4.13
CA THR A 6 -13.56 4.95 4.52
C THR A 6 -12.46 4.25 3.72
N GLY A 7 -11.86 3.21 4.29
CA GLY A 7 -10.90 2.35 3.59
C GLY A 7 -11.47 1.71 2.31
N PRO A 8 -12.69 1.14 2.34
CA PRO A 8 -13.33 0.58 1.15
C PRO A 8 -13.50 1.57 -0.01
N ASP A 9 -13.79 2.84 0.26
CA ASP A 9 -13.91 3.85 -0.80
C ASP A 9 -12.57 4.08 -1.52
N ALA A 10 -11.48 4.15 -0.74
CA ALA A 10 -10.13 4.30 -1.29
C ALA A 10 -9.74 3.08 -2.15
N VAL A 11 -10.02 1.86 -1.66
CA VAL A 11 -9.77 0.61 -2.41
C VAL A 11 -10.59 0.57 -3.70
N SER A 12 -11.87 0.97 -3.64
CA SER A 12 -12.74 1.00 -4.81
C SER A 12 -12.24 1.96 -5.89
N ASP A 13 -11.75 3.15 -5.51
CA ASP A 13 -11.17 4.09 -6.48
C ASP A 13 -9.88 3.54 -7.09
N LEU A 14 -8.99 2.95 -6.28
CA LEU A 14 -7.76 2.32 -6.76
C LEU A 14 -8.06 1.14 -7.73
N HIS A 15 -9.08 0.32 -7.44
CA HIS A 15 -9.54 -0.70 -8.38
C HIS A 15 -9.97 -0.11 -9.72
N LYS A 16 -10.73 1.00 -9.71
CA LYS A 16 -11.12 1.72 -10.94
C LYS A 16 -9.92 2.27 -11.72
N ASN A 17 -8.83 2.59 -11.02
CA ASN A 17 -7.57 3.05 -11.61
C ASN A 17 -6.62 1.90 -12.03
N GLY A 18 -7.07 0.64 -11.92
CA GLY A 18 -6.34 -0.54 -12.40
C GLY A 18 -5.36 -1.15 -11.39
N PHE A 19 -5.44 -0.79 -10.11
CA PHE A 19 -4.70 -1.47 -9.04
C PHE A 19 -5.47 -2.70 -8.57
N THR A 20 -5.41 -3.80 -9.31
CA THR A 20 -6.29 -4.97 -9.07
C THR A 20 -5.68 -6.09 -8.24
N ASN A 21 -4.40 -5.97 -7.88
CA ASN A 21 -3.65 -7.00 -7.16
C ASN A 21 -3.55 -6.70 -5.67
N ASP A 22 -3.29 -7.73 -4.86
CA ASP A 22 -3.14 -7.59 -3.42
C ASP A 22 -1.67 -7.74 -3.01
N PHE A 23 -1.18 -6.74 -2.29
CA PHE A 23 0.12 -6.78 -1.67
C PHE A 23 -0.01 -6.88 -0.15
N GLN A 24 0.94 -7.61 0.43
CA GLN A 24 1.14 -7.70 1.87
C GLN A 24 2.57 -7.32 2.21
N LEU A 25 2.80 -6.99 3.48
CA LEU A 25 4.15 -6.80 4.00
C LEU A 25 4.57 -8.07 4.73
N LEU A 26 5.67 -8.67 4.28
CA LEU A 26 6.26 -9.84 4.93
C LEU A 26 7.67 -9.45 5.40
N GLY A 27 7.77 -9.08 6.68
CA GLY A 27 8.99 -8.50 7.23
C GLY A 27 9.31 -7.14 6.58
N ASN A 28 10.36 -7.10 5.76
CA ASN A 28 10.80 -5.88 5.08
C ASN A 28 10.74 -5.97 3.54
N GLU A 29 9.89 -6.87 3.03
CA GLU A 29 9.64 -7.05 1.60
C GLU A 29 8.15 -6.90 1.30
N LEU A 30 7.84 -6.52 0.06
CA LEU A 30 6.47 -6.46 -0.43
C LEU A 30 6.12 -7.81 -1.05
N TRP A 31 5.11 -8.47 -0.53
CA TRP A 31 4.67 -9.78 -0.98
C TRP A 31 3.45 -9.66 -1.87
N PHE A 32 3.58 -10.09 -3.12
CA PHE A 32 2.46 -10.24 -4.06
C PHE A 32 1.73 -11.55 -3.77
N VAL A 33 0.48 -11.45 -3.32
CA VAL A 33 -0.26 -12.60 -2.80
C VAL A 33 -0.62 -13.59 -3.89
N GLN A 34 -1.05 -13.11 -5.06
CA GLN A 34 -1.60 -13.93 -6.15
C GLN A 34 -0.53 -14.87 -6.75
N GLU A 35 0.67 -14.38 -7.00
CA GLU A 35 1.77 -15.17 -7.58
C GLU A 35 2.81 -15.64 -6.55
N LYS A 36 2.61 -15.32 -5.26
CA LYS A 36 3.55 -15.66 -4.19
C LYS A 36 4.98 -15.17 -4.49
N LEU A 37 5.07 -13.93 -4.94
CA LEU A 37 6.33 -13.29 -5.33
C LEU A 37 6.75 -12.25 -4.28
N SER A 38 8.01 -12.29 -3.89
CA SER A 38 8.60 -11.24 -3.06
C SER A 38 9.21 -10.15 -3.95
N ILE A 39 8.88 -8.90 -3.65
CA ILE A 39 9.32 -7.70 -4.37
C ILE A 39 10.13 -6.85 -3.40
N ARG A 40 11.37 -6.54 -3.79
CA ARG A 40 12.34 -5.85 -2.94
C ARG A 40 12.19 -4.34 -3.00
N VAL A 41 12.82 -3.67 -2.03
CA VAL A 41 12.96 -2.21 -2.02
C VAL A 41 13.62 -1.75 -3.31
N GLY A 42 12.96 -0.85 -4.03
CA GLY A 42 13.44 -0.33 -5.32
C GLY A 42 12.91 -1.07 -6.54
N GLU A 43 12.24 -2.22 -6.36
CA GLU A 43 11.52 -2.91 -7.43
C GLU A 43 10.05 -2.49 -7.55
N PHE A 44 9.61 -1.62 -6.64
CA PHE A 44 8.27 -1.02 -6.64
C PHE A 44 8.30 0.46 -6.28
N ILE A 45 7.23 1.15 -6.69
CA ILE A 45 6.96 2.56 -6.44
C ILE A 45 5.56 2.68 -5.84
N ILE A 46 5.43 3.51 -4.80
CA ILE A 46 4.14 3.92 -4.25
C ILE A 46 3.64 5.11 -5.08
N LEU A 47 2.56 4.92 -5.83
CA LEU A 47 1.95 5.97 -6.64
C LEU A 47 0.91 6.78 -5.86
N GLU A 48 0.16 6.10 -4.99
CA GLU A 48 -0.91 6.71 -4.21
C GLU A 48 -0.81 6.28 -2.75
N CYS A 49 -1.12 7.20 -1.83
CA CYS A 49 -1.13 6.96 -0.39
C CYS A 49 -2.32 7.68 0.21
N HIS A 50 -3.23 6.92 0.82
CA HIS A 50 -4.42 7.44 1.46
C HIS A 50 -4.47 7.00 2.91
N LYS A 51 -4.36 7.96 3.83
CA LYS A 51 -4.54 7.74 5.25
C LYS A 51 -5.99 7.97 5.61
N ILE A 52 -6.64 6.96 6.16
CA ILE A 52 -8.01 7.01 6.66
C ILE A 52 -7.97 6.76 8.18
N THR A 53 -8.70 7.57 8.95
CA THR A 53 -8.81 7.44 10.41
C THR A 53 -10.28 7.24 10.77
N GLU A 54 -10.61 6.06 11.30
CA GLU A 54 -11.96 5.69 11.70
C GLU A 54 -11.98 5.27 13.18
N ARG A 55 -12.74 6.00 14.00
CA ARG A 55 -13.07 5.64 15.40
C ARG A 55 -11.87 5.14 16.24
N GLY A 56 -10.74 5.84 16.17
CA GLY A 56 -9.53 5.53 16.94
C GLY A 56 -8.62 4.46 16.33
N SER A 57 -9.00 3.90 15.18
CA SER A 57 -8.13 3.10 14.31
C SER A 57 -7.73 3.90 13.09
N SER A 58 -6.57 3.62 12.53
CA SER A 58 -6.15 4.23 11.27
C SER A 58 -5.67 3.15 10.31
N VAL A 59 -6.01 3.34 9.05
CA VAL A 59 -5.60 2.50 7.94
C VAL A 59 -4.93 3.36 6.90
N ILE A 60 -3.88 2.84 6.27
CA ILE A 60 -3.28 3.45 5.10
C ILE A 60 -3.46 2.50 3.94
N VAL A 61 -4.03 3.02 2.86
CA VAL A 61 -4.16 2.31 1.60
C VAL A 61 -3.14 2.88 0.64
N TYR A 62 -2.25 2.02 0.16
CA TYR A 62 -1.22 2.37 -0.81
C TYR A 62 -1.57 1.79 -2.17
N GLY A 63 -1.53 2.61 -3.22
CA GLY A 63 -1.50 2.16 -4.60
C GLY A 63 -0.05 1.96 -5.04
N ILE A 64 0.34 0.73 -5.34
CA ILE A 64 1.72 0.33 -5.62
C ILE A 64 1.84 -0.18 -7.05
N ILE A 65 2.92 0.20 -7.73
CA ILE A 65 3.36 -0.41 -8.99
C ILE A 65 4.71 -1.10 -8.79
N ALA A 66 4.79 -2.39 -9.10
CA ALA A 66 6.05 -3.14 -9.19
C ALA A 66 6.55 -3.04 -10.63
N THR A 67 7.45 -2.09 -10.90
CA THR A 67 7.81 -1.66 -12.26
C THR A 67 8.48 -2.77 -13.07
N TYR A 68 9.31 -3.60 -12.44
CA TYR A 68 10.00 -4.70 -13.11
C TYR A 68 9.06 -5.82 -13.58
N HIS A 69 7.89 -5.95 -12.94
CA HIS A 69 6.90 -6.97 -13.25
C HIS A 69 5.67 -6.40 -13.93
N ASN A 70 5.58 -5.07 -14.10
CA ASN A 70 4.40 -4.34 -14.59
C ASN A 70 3.11 -4.69 -13.82
N ILE A 71 3.22 -4.89 -12.50
CA ILE A 71 2.10 -5.25 -11.62
C ILE A 71 1.62 -4.02 -10.87
N LYS A 72 0.32 -3.76 -10.87
CA LYS A 72 -0.32 -2.74 -10.03
C LYS A 72 -1.19 -3.39 -8.98
N GLY A 73 -1.07 -2.97 -7.73
CA GLY A 73 -1.83 -3.54 -6.63
C GLY A 73 -1.94 -2.61 -5.43
N ILE A 74 -2.64 -3.10 -4.42
CA ILE A 74 -3.02 -2.36 -3.24
C ILE A 74 -2.37 -3.02 -2.03
N LEU A 75 -1.74 -2.20 -1.19
CA LEU A 75 -1.30 -2.60 0.14
C LEU A 75 -2.15 -1.86 1.18
N ILE A 76 -2.77 -2.61 2.08
CA ILE A 76 -3.55 -2.07 3.20
C ILE A 76 -2.75 -2.27 4.48
N SER A 77 -2.44 -1.18 5.18
CA SER A 77 -1.69 -1.19 6.43
C SER A 77 -2.56 -0.65 7.56
N HIS A 78 -2.93 -1.53 8.49
CA HIS A 78 -3.67 -1.17 9.70
C HIS A 78 -2.71 -0.85 10.84
N TYR A 79 -2.97 0.20 11.60
CA TYR A 79 -2.23 0.50 12.82
C TYR A 79 -3.15 1.02 13.93
N LYS A 80 -2.79 0.68 15.17
CA LYS A 80 -3.43 1.14 16.39
C LYS A 80 -2.44 1.99 17.17
N GLY A 81 -2.83 3.23 17.49
CA GLY A 81 -2.03 4.15 18.30
C GLY A 81 -1.29 5.24 17.52
N PRO A 82 -0.65 6.19 18.24
CA PRO A 82 -0.06 7.41 17.66
C PRO A 82 1.26 7.19 16.92
N LYS A 83 1.94 6.06 17.15
CA LYS A 83 3.21 5.73 16.50
C LYS A 83 2.97 4.85 15.28
N MET A 84 3.00 5.47 14.11
CA MET A 84 3.07 4.76 12.85
C MET A 84 4.48 4.16 12.71
N ILE A 85 4.61 2.85 12.93
CA ILE A 85 5.84 2.14 12.53
C ILE A 85 5.66 1.83 11.06
N THR A 86 6.05 2.75 10.19
CA THR A 86 6.12 2.50 8.75
C THR A 86 7.28 1.53 8.51
N PRO A 87 7.03 0.35 7.92
CA PRO A 87 8.09 -0.56 7.55
C PRO A 87 9.13 0.16 6.68
N SER A 88 10.41 -0.13 6.93
CA SER A 88 11.51 0.61 6.29
C SER A 88 11.46 0.51 4.76
N VAL A 89 10.90 -0.58 4.23
CA VAL A 89 10.62 -0.79 2.80
C VAL A 89 9.70 0.27 2.20
N LEU A 90 8.66 0.70 2.91
CA LEU A 90 7.76 1.76 2.44
C LEU A 90 8.42 3.15 2.58
N VAL A 91 9.15 3.41 3.67
CA VAL A 91 9.89 4.67 3.85
C VAL A 91 10.90 4.89 2.74
N LYS A 92 11.67 3.84 2.41
CA LYS A 92 12.68 3.90 1.34
C LYS A 92 12.08 4.09 -0.04
N SER A 93 10.86 3.61 -0.27
CA SER A 93 10.13 3.82 -1.53
C SER A 93 9.60 5.26 -1.65
N LEU A 94 9.17 5.88 -0.53
CA LEU A 94 8.68 7.26 -0.51
C LEU A 94 9.76 8.34 -0.61
N MET A 95 11.03 7.99 -0.37
CA MET A 95 12.18 8.93 -0.40
C MET A 95 12.90 9.00 -1.75
N LYS A 96 12.44 8.25 -2.76
CA LYS A 96 12.97 8.29 -4.13
C LYS A 96 12.09 9.16 -5.02
#